data_AF-A0AAU9R7K9-F1
#
_entry.id   AF-A0AAU9R7K9-F1
#
_cell.length_a   1.000
_cell.length_b   1.000
_cell.length_c   1.000
_cell.angle_alpha   90.00
_cell.angle_beta   90.00
_cell.angle_gamma   90.00
#
_symmetry.space_group_name_H-M   'P 1'
#
loop_
_entity.id
_entity.type
_entity.pdbx_description
1 polymer ?
#
loop_
_entity_poly.entity_id
_entity_poly.type
_entity_poly.pdbx_seq_one_letter_code
_entity_poly.pdbx_strand_id
1 'polypeptide(L)'
;MNANGVVFSSPPPVFPRSNGKIQKIVLPEDPYVRKFSRKHPEAKLVDPIKVSAFIPDPARVYGSRVLELTQHGISEDDALSVASMEYVADRKEKKKAYKRLKELAVLQDKDAPPKPYLSAKKDLQTQVKKTPTETPSVRRLVNQLKQQKDVFLQDKPGGNANQEHWIDE
;
A
#
# COMPACT_ATOMS: atom_id res chain seq x y z
N MET A 1 -64.47 13.86 -14.20
CA MET A 1 -63.47 14.87 -13.81
C MET A 1 -62.12 14.37 -14.31
N ASN A 2 -61.68 14.82 -15.49
CA ASN A 2 -60.47 14.31 -16.12
C ASN A 2 -59.33 15.29 -15.81
N ALA A 3 -58.29 14.80 -15.13
CA ALA A 3 -57.14 15.58 -14.74
C ALA A 3 -56.43 16.15 -15.96
N ASN A 4 -56.20 17.46 -15.95
CA ASN A 4 -55.44 18.20 -16.95
C ASN A 4 -54.00 17.62 -17.04
N GLY A 5 -53.71 16.87 -18.10
CA GLY A 5 -52.38 16.37 -18.40
C GLY A 5 -51.51 17.49 -18.97
N VAL A 6 -50.68 18.09 -18.13
CA VAL A 6 -49.62 19.02 -18.59
C VAL A 6 -48.56 18.19 -19.32
N VAL A 7 -48.56 18.26 -20.65
CA VAL A 7 -47.51 17.67 -21.48
C VAL A 7 -46.35 18.66 -21.52
N PHE A 8 -45.29 18.40 -20.75
CA PHE A 8 -44.07 19.19 -20.86
C PHE A 8 -43.45 18.97 -22.25
N SER A 9 -42.98 20.04 -22.89
CA SER A 9 -42.28 20.02 -24.20
C SER A 9 -41.04 19.12 -24.22
N SER A 10 -40.57 18.66 -23.06
CA SER A 10 -39.45 17.72 -22.92
C SER A 10 -39.64 16.90 -21.63
N PRO A 11 -40.36 15.77 -21.69
CA PRO A 11 -40.48 14.87 -20.55
C PRO A 11 -39.10 14.26 -20.21
N PRO A 12 -38.86 13.88 -18.94
CA PRO A 12 -37.61 13.24 -18.55
C PRO A 12 -37.41 11.90 -19.29
N PRO A 13 -36.16 11.51 -19.61
CA PRO A 13 -35.89 10.23 -20.24
C PRO A 13 -36.30 9.08 -19.32
N VAL A 14 -37.13 8.17 -19.83
CA VAL A 14 -37.57 6.97 -19.11
C VAL A 14 -36.89 5.76 -19.73
N PHE A 15 -36.16 4.99 -18.91
CA PHE A 15 -35.55 3.74 -19.32
C PHE A 15 -36.46 2.56 -18.99
N PRO A 16 -36.42 1.46 -19.76
CA PRO A 16 -37.12 0.23 -19.42
C PRO A 16 -36.73 -0.25 -18.00
N ARG A 17 -37.71 -0.71 -17.22
CA ARG A 17 -37.44 -1.27 -15.89
C ARG A 17 -36.59 -2.53 -16.04
N SER A 18 -35.42 -2.55 -15.41
CA SER A 18 -34.55 -3.72 -15.42
C SER A 18 -35.04 -4.78 -14.42
N ASN A 19 -34.76 -6.05 -14.71
CA ASN A 19 -35.07 -7.19 -13.81
C ASN A 19 -34.14 -7.24 -12.57
N GLY A 20 -33.42 -6.17 -12.25
CA GLY A 20 -32.44 -6.10 -11.15
C GLY A 20 -31.15 -6.90 -11.34
N LYS A 21 -31.03 -7.72 -12.38
CA LYS A 21 -29.82 -8.52 -12.69
C LYS A 21 -28.79 -7.69 -13.45
N ILE A 22 -27.86 -7.06 -12.73
CA ILE A 22 -26.75 -6.31 -13.32
C ILE A 22 -25.64 -7.30 -13.71
N GLN A 23 -25.23 -7.30 -14.99
CA GLN A 23 -24.14 -8.14 -15.47
C GLN A 23 -22.77 -7.55 -15.09
N LYS A 24 -21.81 -8.42 -14.77
CA LYS A 24 -20.44 -7.99 -14.51
C LYS A 24 -19.75 -7.65 -15.83
N ILE A 25 -19.31 -6.40 -15.97
CA ILE A 25 -18.46 -5.98 -17.09
C ILE A 25 -17.08 -6.63 -16.92
N VAL A 26 -16.61 -7.28 -17.98
CA VAL A 26 -15.27 -7.87 -18.07
C VAL A 26 -14.57 -7.29 -19.29
N LEU A 27 -13.28 -7.03 -19.16
CA LEU A 27 -12.47 -6.53 -20.27
C LEU A 27 -11.60 -7.66 -20.85
N PRO A 28 -11.32 -7.65 -22.16
CA PRO A 28 -10.52 -8.70 -22.80
C PRO A 28 -9.13 -8.88 -22.17
N GLU A 29 -8.55 -7.83 -21.59
CA GLU A 29 -7.24 -7.88 -20.96
C GLU A 29 -7.24 -8.32 -19.49
N ASP A 30 -8.41 -8.47 -18.85
CA ASP A 30 -8.53 -8.88 -17.44
C ASP A 30 -7.74 -10.17 -17.09
N PRO A 31 -7.69 -11.21 -17.94
CA PRO A 31 -6.87 -12.39 -17.68
C PRO A 31 -5.38 -12.07 -17.56
N TYR A 32 -4.88 -11.15 -18.39
CA TYR A 32 -3.48 -10.74 -18.44
C TYR A 32 -3.09 -9.84 -17.29
N VAL A 33 -3.99 -8.94 -16.87
CA VAL A 33 -3.82 -8.14 -15.64
C VAL A 33 -3.59 -9.05 -14.42
N ARG A 34 -4.33 -10.17 -14.33
CA ARG A 34 -4.14 -11.18 -13.27
C ARG A 34 -2.83 -11.96 -13.42
N LYS A 35 -2.40 -12.29 -14.64
CA LYS A 35 -1.09 -12.92 -14.91
C LYS A 35 0.05 -11.97 -14.50
N PHE A 36 -0.04 -10.69 -14.88
CA PHE A 36 0.91 -9.64 -14.49
C PHE A 36 1.04 -9.49 -12.98
N SER A 37 -0.09 -9.37 -12.27
CA SER A 37 -0.09 -9.21 -10.81
C SER A 37 0.56 -10.38 -10.07
N ARG A 38 0.50 -11.59 -10.64
CA ARG A 38 1.18 -12.78 -10.10
C ARG A 38 2.68 -12.76 -10.39
N LYS A 39 3.09 -12.29 -11.57
CA LYS A 39 4.50 -12.21 -11.99
C LYS A 39 5.26 -11.07 -11.31
N HIS A 40 4.57 -9.95 -11.04
CA HIS A 40 5.13 -8.72 -10.48
C HIS A 40 4.36 -8.27 -9.23
N PRO A 41 4.41 -9.01 -8.12
CA PRO A 41 3.71 -8.64 -6.89
C PRO A 41 4.17 -7.28 -6.34
N GLU A 42 5.42 -6.89 -6.59
CA GLU A 42 6.01 -5.61 -6.20
C GLU A 42 5.39 -4.40 -6.90
N ALA A 43 4.79 -4.59 -8.09
CA ALA A 43 4.22 -3.49 -8.87
C ALA A 43 3.14 -2.72 -8.08
N LYS A 44 2.37 -3.40 -7.24
CA LYS A 44 1.33 -2.78 -6.39
C LYS A 44 1.87 -1.72 -5.43
N LEU A 45 3.10 -1.92 -4.94
CA LEU A 45 3.75 -1.02 -4.00
C LEU A 45 4.49 0.09 -4.73
N VAL A 46 5.16 -0.28 -5.81
CA VAL A 46 6.14 0.58 -6.45
C VAL A 46 5.50 1.49 -7.51
N ASP A 47 4.42 1.03 -8.12
CA ASP A 47 3.63 1.73 -9.14
C ASP A 47 2.16 1.82 -8.71
N PRO A 48 1.84 2.59 -7.65
CA PRO A 48 0.48 2.67 -7.13
C PRO A 48 -0.47 3.34 -8.14
N ILE A 49 -1.66 2.77 -8.28
CA ILE A 49 -2.72 3.29 -9.16
C ILE A 49 -3.18 4.65 -8.63
N LYS A 50 -2.91 5.70 -9.41
CA LYS A 50 -3.43 7.05 -9.15
C LYS A 50 -4.75 7.20 -9.90
N VAL A 51 -5.87 7.12 -9.17
CA VAL A 51 -7.23 7.21 -9.76
C VAL A 51 -7.46 8.53 -10.52
N SER A 52 -6.75 9.60 -10.15
CA SER A 52 -6.84 10.92 -10.81
C SER A 52 -5.91 11.09 -12.02
N ALA A 53 -5.04 10.13 -12.31
CA ALA A 53 -4.08 10.25 -13.41
C ALA A 53 -4.65 9.65 -14.70
N PHE A 54 -4.43 10.32 -15.82
CA PHE A 54 -4.65 9.77 -17.17
C PHE A 54 -3.61 8.71 -17.55
N ILE A 55 -2.88 8.17 -16.57
CA ILE A 55 -1.84 7.16 -16.78
C ILE A 55 -2.47 5.82 -16.46
N PRO A 56 -2.61 4.91 -17.44
CA PRO A 56 -3.17 3.59 -17.20
C PRO A 56 -2.32 2.80 -16.21
N ASP A 57 -2.98 1.94 -15.43
CA ASP A 57 -2.31 0.95 -14.56
C ASP A 57 -1.29 0.13 -15.38
N PRO A 58 -0.04 -0.02 -14.93
CA PRO A 58 0.94 -0.85 -15.62
C PRO A 58 0.43 -2.25 -15.97
N ALA A 59 -0.42 -2.84 -15.13
CA ALA A 59 -1.02 -4.14 -15.40
C ALA A 59 -1.99 -4.09 -16.60
N ARG A 60 -2.73 -3.00 -16.76
CA ARG A 60 -3.61 -2.74 -17.92
C ARG A 60 -2.81 -2.50 -19.19
N VAL A 61 -1.72 -1.73 -19.12
CA VAL A 61 -0.80 -1.51 -20.25
C VAL A 61 -0.23 -2.85 -20.72
N TYR A 62 0.27 -3.66 -19.79
CA TYR A 62 0.76 -5.00 -20.07
C TYR A 62 -0.31 -5.87 -20.76
N GLY A 63 -1.52 -5.91 -20.21
CA GLY A 63 -2.59 -6.73 -20.77
C GLY A 63 -3.03 -6.27 -22.17
N SER A 64 -3.13 -4.96 -22.37
CA SER A 64 -3.44 -4.37 -23.68
C SER A 64 -2.34 -4.67 -24.71
N ARG A 65 -1.09 -4.64 -24.29
CA ARG A 65 0.06 -4.97 -25.14
C ARG A 65 0.07 -6.43 -25.57
N VAL A 66 -0.28 -7.35 -24.68
CA VAL A 66 -0.43 -8.78 -25.03
C VAL A 66 -1.53 -8.94 -26.09
N LEU A 67 -2.68 -8.28 -25.91
CA LEU A 67 -3.76 -8.32 -26.89
C LEU A 67 -3.32 -7.80 -28.25
N GLU A 68 -2.64 -6.65 -28.29
CA GLU A 68 -2.10 -6.06 -29.52
C GLU A 68 -1.16 -7.03 -30.25
N LEU A 69 -0.21 -7.63 -29.54
CA LEU A 69 0.72 -8.61 -30.12
C LEU A 69 0.00 -9.86 -30.64
N THR A 70 -0.96 -10.38 -29.89
CA THR A 70 -1.77 -11.54 -30.33
C THR A 70 -2.65 -11.21 -31.53
N GLN A 71 -3.16 -9.97 -31.63
CA GLN A 71 -3.90 -9.49 -32.80
C GLN A 71 -3.02 -9.46 -34.06
N HIS A 72 -1.71 -9.24 -33.90
CA HIS A 72 -0.73 -9.33 -34.97
C HIS A 72 -0.28 -10.77 -35.30
N GLY A 73 -0.90 -11.79 -34.69
CA GLY A 73 -0.62 -13.20 -34.96
C GLY A 73 0.55 -13.77 -34.17
N ILE A 74 1.06 -13.05 -33.16
CA ILE A 74 2.08 -13.57 -32.24
C ILE A 74 1.43 -14.55 -31.27
N SER A 75 2.12 -15.64 -30.95
CA SER A 75 1.64 -16.61 -29.97
C SER A 75 1.42 -15.94 -28.60
N GLU A 76 0.42 -16.40 -27.83
CA GLU A 76 0.10 -15.79 -26.53
C GLU A 76 1.32 -15.82 -25.58
N ASP A 77 2.07 -16.91 -25.56
CA ASP A 77 3.24 -17.06 -24.71
C ASP A 77 4.39 -16.13 -25.11
N ASP A 78 4.64 -15.97 -26.41
CA ASP A 78 5.63 -15.01 -26.90
C ASP A 78 5.19 -13.57 -26.61
N ALA A 79 3.90 -13.25 -26.82
CA ALA A 79 3.33 -11.95 -26.51
C ALA A 79 3.47 -11.60 -25.02
N LEU A 80 3.22 -12.57 -24.13
CA LEU A 80 3.44 -12.43 -22.68
C LEU A 80 4.91 -12.18 -22.35
N SER A 81 5.82 -12.88 -23.02
CA SER A 81 7.27 -12.71 -22.83
C SER A 81 7.73 -11.30 -23.25
N VAL A 82 7.31 -10.86 -24.45
CA VAL A 82 7.63 -9.54 -25.00
C VAL A 82 7.07 -8.43 -24.11
N ALA A 83 5.78 -8.48 -23.77
CA ALA A 83 5.17 -7.48 -22.88
C ALA A 83 5.87 -7.41 -21.51
N SER A 84 6.35 -8.54 -21.00
CA SER A 84 7.08 -8.59 -19.74
C SER A 84 8.47 -7.99 -19.86
N MET A 85 9.15 -8.23 -20.97
CA MET A 85 10.45 -7.62 -21.28
C MET A 85 10.32 -6.10 -21.41
N GLU A 86 9.32 -5.61 -22.14
CA GLU A 86 9.02 -4.19 -22.31
C GLU A 86 8.77 -3.51 -20.95
N TYR A 87 7.92 -4.10 -20.10
CA TYR A 87 7.70 -3.58 -18.75
C TYR A 87 9.00 -3.46 -17.93
N VAL A 88 9.87 -4.48 -17.96
CA VAL A 88 11.15 -4.44 -17.23
C VAL A 88 12.12 -3.43 -17.84
N ALA A 89 12.09 -3.24 -19.16
CA ALA A 89 12.91 -2.24 -19.86
C ALA A 89 12.52 -0.82 -19.44
N ASP A 90 11.22 -0.48 -19.49
CA ASP A 90 10.67 0.80 -19.06
C ASP A 90 11.04 1.11 -17.60
N ARG A 91 10.94 0.10 -16.73
CA ARG A 91 11.33 0.16 -15.33
C ARG A 91 12.81 0.51 -15.16
N LYS A 92 13.69 -0.05 -15.98
CA LYS A 92 15.13 0.23 -15.95
C LYS A 92 15.41 1.64 -16.48
N GLU A 93 14.73 2.05 -17.53
CA GLU A 93 14.91 3.37 -18.14
C GLU A 93 14.45 4.49 -17.21
N LYS A 94 13.27 4.37 -16.59
CA LYS A 94 12.78 5.34 -15.58
C LYS A 94 13.76 5.48 -14.41
N LYS A 95 14.40 4.40 -13.98
CA LYS A 95 15.46 4.45 -12.96
C LYS A 95 16.72 5.18 -13.47
N LYS A 96 17.13 4.96 -14.71
CA LYS A 96 18.28 5.66 -15.33
C LYS A 96 18.01 7.15 -15.49
N ALA A 97 16.81 7.51 -15.99
CA ALA A 97 16.37 8.89 -16.11
C ALA A 97 16.37 9.60 -14.76
N TYR A 98 15.84 8.96 -13.71
CA TYR A 98 15.89 9.49 -12.35
C TYR A 98 17.32 9.74 -11.86
N LYS A 99 18.24 8.81 -12.09
CA LYS A 99 19.65 9.00 -11.70
C LYS A 99 20.25 10.24 -12.37
N ARG A 100 20.05 10.39 -13.68
CA ARG A 100 20.52 11.57 -14.41
C ARG A 100 19.90 12.87 -13.90
N LEU A 101 18.58 12.89 -13.68
CA LEU A 101 17.91 14.08 -13.15
C LEU A 101 18.39 14.43 -11.74
N LYS A 102 18.70 13.42 -10.92
CA LYS A 102 19.28 13.62 -9.60
C LYS A 102 20.68 14.23 -9.68
N GLU A 103 21.54 13.72 -10.57
CA GLU A 103 22.89 14.27 -10.80
C GLU A 103 22.82 15.74 -11.25
N LEU A 104 21.92 16.06 -12.18
CA LEU A 104 21.69 17.43 -12.63
C LEU A 104 21.18 18.35 -11.51
N ALA A 105 20.27 17.86 -10.65
CA ALA A 105 19.77 18.65 -9.53
C ALA A 105 20.87 19.02 -8.54
N VAL A 106 21.79 18.08 -8.25
CA VAL A 106 22.97 18.33 -7.41
C VAL A 106 23.88 19.38 -8.05
N LEU A 107 24.13 19.30 -9.36
CA LEU A 107 24.95 20.30 -10.06
C LEU A 107 24.32 21.70 -10.11
N GLN A 108 22.99 21.78 -9.98
CA GLN A 108 22.24 23.04 -10.00
C GLN A 108 21.89 23.56 -8.60
N ASP A 109 22.38 22.93 -7.53
CA ASP A 109 22.01 23.21 -6.15
C ASP A 109 20.49 23.23 -5.90
N LYS A 110 19.75 22.38 -6.64
CA LYS A 110 18.31 22.20 -6.51
C LYS A 110 17.98 20.90 -5.79
N ASP A 111 16.80 20.86 -5.20
CA ASP A 111 16.27 19.63 -4.63
C ASP A 111 16.09 18.54 -5.70
N ALA A 112 16.51 17.32 -5.34
CA ALA A 112 16.36 16.18 -6.22
C ALA A 112 14.88 15.89 -6.50
N PRO A 113 14.52 15.47 -7.73
CA PRO A 113 13.15 15.12 -8.03
C PRO A 113 12.66 13.94 -7.15
N PRO A 114 11.34 13.77 -7.00
CA PRO A 114 10.78 12.59 -6.35
C PRO A 114 11.26 11.31 -7.03
N LYS A 115 11.52 10.27 -6.23
CA LYS A 115 11.87 8.95 -6.78
C LYS A 115 10.69 8.44 -7.62
N PRO A 116 10.93 7.91 -8.85
CA PRO A 116 9.86 7.39 -9.69
C PRO A 116 9.13 6.21 -9.06
N TYR A 117 9.80 5.53 -8.13
CA TYR A 117 9.40 4.28 -7.52
C TYR A 117 9.63 4.37 -6.02
N LEU A 118 8.55 4.20 -5.25
CA LEU A 118 8.64 4.18 -3.79
C LEU A 118 9.38 2.90 -3.35
N SER A 119 10.36 3.07 -2.48
CA SER A 119 11.05 1.92 -1.87
C SER A 119 10.17 1.37 -0.76
N ALA A 120 9.84 0.07 -0.82
CA ALA A 120 8.94 -0.65 0.10
C ALA A 120 9.15 -0.37 1.60
N LYS A 121 10.36 0.02 2.03
CA LYS A 121 10.69 0.32 3.43
C LYS A 121 10.07 1.63 3.96
N LYS A 122 9.77 2.62 3.09
CA LYS A 122 9.30 3.95 3.53
C LYS A 122 7.79 4.00 3.81
N ASP A 123 6.98 3.19 3.12
CA ASP A 123 5.53 3.19 3.31
C ASP A 123 5.11 2.49 4.60
N LEU A 124 5.79 1.41 5.00
CA LEU A 124 5.62 0.79 6.32
C LEU A 124 5.92 1.80 7.44
N GLN A 125 7.00 2.58 7.31
CA GLN A 125 7.36 3.59 8.30
C GLN A 125 6.38 4.77 8.35
N THR A 126 5.70 5.07 7.24
CA THR A 126 4.70 6.16 7.16
C THR A 126 3.35 5.73 7.72
N GLN A 127 2.98 4.44 7.59
CA GLN A 127 1.79 3.89 8.24
C GLN A 127 1.97 3.69 9.76
N VAL A 128 3.15 3.22 10.22
CA VAL A 128 3.42 3.06 11.66
C VAL A 128 3.44 4.39 12.41
N LYS A 129 3.84 5.50 11.76
CA LYS A 129 3.83 6.84 12.37
C LYS A 129 2.42 7.43 12.56
N LYS A 130 1.36 6.82 12.01
CA LYS A 130 -0.02 7.34 12.06
C LYS A 130 -0.88 6.78 13.20
N THR A 131 -0.35 5.90 14.04
CA THR A 131 -1.01 5.55 15.30
C THR A 131 -0.34 6.29 16.45
N PRO A 132 -0.99 7.29 17.08
CA PRO A 132 -0.57 7.75 18.39
C PRO A 132 -0.95 6.67 19.41
N THR A 133 -0.20 5.57 19.41
CA THR A 133 -0.16 4.70 20.58
C THR A 133 0.68 5.47 21.59
N GLU A 134 0.02 6.02 22.62
CA GLU A 134 0.71 6.53 23.80
C GLU A 134 1.51 5.38 24.41
N THR A 135 2.77 5.26 23.98
CA THR A 135 3.74 4.43 24.68
C THR A 135 4.07 5.20 25.95
N PRO A 136 3.81 4.65 27.15
CA PRO A 136 4.24 5.31 28.37
C PRO A 136 5.75 5.47 28.25
N SER A 137 6.23 6.72 28.34
CA SER A 137 7.64 7.05 28.22
C SER A 137 8.46 6.06 29.04
N VAL A 138 9.41 5.37 28.42
CA VAL A 138 10.27 4.36 29.09
C VAL A 138 10.85 4.90 30.40
N ARG A 139 11.12 6.22 30.48
CA ARG A 139 11.52 6.91 31.71
C ARG A 139 10.49 6.80 32.84
N ARG A 140 9.19 6.92 32.57
CA ARG A 140 8.12 6.77 33.57
C ARG A 140 8.10 5.36 34.13
N LEU A 141 8.23 4.34 33.28
CA LEU A 141 8.23 2.94 33.70
C LEU A 141 9.46 2.59 34.54
N VAL A 142 10.63 3.10 34.15
CA VAL A 142 11.88 2.96 34.93
C VAL A 142 11.78 3.67 36.29
N ASN A 143 11.21 4.88 36.33
CA ASN A 143 11.01 5.60 37.59
C ASN A 143 10.03 4.89 38.52
N GLN A 144 8.96 4.31 37.98
CA GLN A 144 7.97 3.55 38.75
C GLN A 144 8.59 2.27 39.34
N LEU A 145 9.40 1.54 38.57
CA LEU A 145 10.15 0.37 39.07
C LEU A 145 11.16 0.76 40.14
N LYS A 146 11.81 1.92 40.00
CA LYS A 146 12.75 2.43 41.01
C LYS A 146 12.04 2.76 42.32
N GLN A 147 10.90 3.45 42.24
CA GLN A 147 10.05 3.73 43.40
C GLN A 147 9.51 2.46 44.07
N GLN A 148 9.06 1.46 43.30
CA GLN A 148 8.62 0.19 43.88
C GLN A 148 9.76 -0.55 44.58
N LYS A 149 10.97 -0.51 44.03
CA LYS A 149 12.15 -1.09 44.68
C LYS A 149 12.52 -0.35 45.97
N ASP A 150 12.42 0.98 45.97
CA ASP A 150 12.75 1.79 47.15
C ASP A 150 11.73 1.61 48.28
N VAL A 151 10.44 1.46 47.96
CA VAL A 151 9.38 1.12 48.94
C VAL A 151 9.61 -0.28 49.51
N PHE A 152 9.93 -1.27 48.67
CA PHE A 152 10.22 -2.64 49.12
C PHE A 152 11.46 -2.73 50.03
N LEU A 153 12.40 -1.79 49.91
CA LEU A 153 13.58 -1.70 50.76
C LEU A 153 13.31 -0.99 52.11
N GLN A 154 12.25 -0.18 52.20
CA GLN A 154 11.83 0.46 53.45
C GLN A 154 10.96 -0.46 54.32
N ASP A 155 10.24 -1.40 53.73
CA ASP A 155 9.38 -2.38 54.44
C ASP A 155 10.15 -3.58 55.03
N LYS A 156 11.48 -3.53 55.10
CA LYS A 156 12.27 -4.55 55.81
C LYS A 156 12.54 -4.09 57.25
N PRO A 157 11.72 -4.49 58.25
CA PRO A 157 12.04 -4.18 59.63
C PRO A 157 13.31 -4.92 60.03
N GLY A 158 14.33 -4.16 60.40
CA GLY A 158 15.44 -4.68 61.19
C GLY A 158 14.91 -5.10 62.56
N GLY A 159 14.91 -6.41 62.81
CA GLY A 159 14.63 -7.01 64.12
C GLY A 159 15.76 -7.96 64.49
N ASN A 160 16.63 -7.48 65.37
CA ASN A 160 17.73 -8.18 66.03
C ASN A 160 17.21 -8.92 67.29
N ALA A 161 17.63 -10.16 67.55
CA ALA A 161 18.07 -10.64 68.88
C ALA A 161 18.22 -12.18 68.94
N ASN A 162 19.31 -12.60 69.61
CA ASN A 162 19.70 -13.96 69.97
C ASN A 162 18.83 -14.61 71.06
N GLN A 163 18.97 -15.96 71.15
CA GLN A 163 18.98 -16.89 72.32
C GLN A 163 17.94 -18.03 72.26
N GLU A 164 18.38 -19.28 72.03
CA GLU A 164 18.65 -20.39 73.02
C GLU A 164 17.34 -21.11 73.46
N HIS A 165 17.15 -22.44 73.60
CA HIS A 165 17.98 -23.67 73.59
C HIS A 165 17.05 -24.93 73.69
N TRP A 166 17.54 -26.13 73.31
CA TRP A 166 17.11 -27.53 73.66
C TRP A 166 15.80 -28.09 73.03
N ILE A 167 15.62 -29.39 72.71
CA ILE A 167 16.02 -30.68 73.36
C ILE A 167 16.20 -31.81 72.31
N ASP A 168 17.04 -32.80 72.66
CA ASP A 168 17.37 -34.10 72.06
C ASP A 168 16.19 -35.08 71.84
N GLU A 169 16.26 -35.93 70.82
CA GLU A 169 16.38 -37.42 70.88
C GLU A 169 16.42 -38.03 69.45
#